data_AF-A0A3M1ECJ5-F1
#
_entry.id   AF-A0A3M1ECJ5-F1
#
_cell.length_a   1.000
_cell.length_b   1.000
_cell.length_c   1.000
_cell.angle_alpha   90.00
_cell.angle_beta   90.00
_cell.angle_gamma   90.00
#
_symmetry.space_group_name_H-M   'P 1'
#
loop_
_entity.id
_entity.type
_entity.pdbx_description
1 polymer ?
#
loop_
_entity_poly.entity_id
_entity_poly.type
_entity_poly.pdbx_seq_one_letter_code
_entity_poly.pdbx_strand_id
1 'polypeptide(L)'
;MYVDLHPSYQQAAKAIGVNKDTIAHYCTQQSNVSLAVFEKIAKQVEAHYTSEEILAATGGLPLKAIKAKARRRNGLPIDSVMFHINDALYEIIKLYCSFHKSYAEGARALGINPRTFKSYLLRQTATIPRKYVRGILDALQTFGYPEEILLKRLDVHHWNEVLVERRRSRTGYDRDTLKEKLLECFERGKIRQRDVAPAIHNASKRLYGSQGRAVREVMKELAKRMTTQAHEYLTINDFDRASETIEKFRSHIELYEDHERAVNKALRRERRIDWESIVAGYYDMLDELVEELEERRREFQRRKLKDLEGIVSIEENGSVELRPYSLQESYCKGELLNHPAYGAGKVLRIFNNRHMVVQFGKRYGKKVLLMNAKNPRPELRAFDTSLSRG
;
A
#
# COMPACT_ATOMS: atom_id res chain seq x y z
N MET A 1 1.09 19.90 -43.37
CA MET A 1 2.11 20.81 -42.80
C MET A 1 3.21 20.05 -42.07
N TYR A 2 3.02 19.60 -40.81
CA TYR A 2 4.12 19.00 -40.02
C TYR A 2 4.79 17.81 -40.70
N VAL A 3 4.00 16.90 -41.25
CA VAL A 3 4.50 15.69 -41.93
C VAL A 3 5.27 16.04 -43.20
N ASP A 4 4.92 17.14 -43.87
CA ASP A 4 5.55 17.58 -45.13
C ASP A 4 6.96 18.13 -44.89
N LEU A 5 7.30 18.48 -43.64
CA LEU A 5 8.66 18.86 -43.24
C LEU A 5 9.63 17.67 -43.16
N HIS A 6 9.12 16.44 -43.25
CA HIS A 6 9.91 15.23 -43.05
C HIS A 6 9.80 14.30 -44.27
N PRO A 7 10.92 13.76 -44.79
CA PRO A 7 10.94 12.82 -45.91
C PRO A 7 10.11 11.54 -45.73
N SER A 8 9.78 11.17 -44.48
CA SER A 8 8.94 10.00 -44.20
C SER A 8 8.25 10.10 -42.83
N TYR A 9 7.16 9.35 -42.65
CA TYR A 9 6.45 9.25 -41.36
C TYR A 9 7.35 8.71 -40.25
N GLN A 10 8.37 7.91 -40.58
CA GLN A 10 9.31 7.38 -39.60
C GLN A 10 10.23 8.49 -39.05
N GLN A 11 10.67 9.41 -39.91
CA GLN A 11 11.48 10.55 -39.49
C GLN A 11 10.66 11.57 -38.72
N ALA A 12 9.43 11.86 -39.17
CA ALA A 12 8.47 12.68 -38.44
C ALA A 12 8.20 12.12 -37.03
N ALA A 13 7.96 10.81 -36.93
CA ALA A 13 7.69 10.14 -35.66
C ALA A 13 8.89 10.23 -34.69
N LYS A 14 10.12 10.00 -35.21
CA LYS A 14 11.37 10.12 -34.45
C LYS A 14 11.56 11.53 -33.90
N ALA A 15 11.27 12.56 -34.70
CA ALA A 15 11.48 13.96 -34.34
C ALA A 15 10.63 14.44 -33.14
N ILE A 16 9.46 13.82 -32.90
CA ILE A 16 8.58 14.16 -31.76
C ILE A 16 8.48 13.05 -30.70
N GLY A 17 9.15 11.92 -30.93
CA GLY A 17 9.26 10.80 -29.99
C GLY A 17 8.00 9.93 -29.91
N VAL A 18 7.35 9.67 -31.04
CA VAL A 18 6.19 8.77 -31.17
C VAL A 18 6.50 7.60 -32.13
N ASN A 19 5.61 6.61 -32.22
CA ASN A 19 5.75 5.52 -33.20
C ASN A 19 5.33 6.00 -34.61
N LYS A 20 5.91 5.43 -35.66
CA LYS A 20 5.57 5.68 -37.08
C LYS A 20 4.06 5.53 -37.31
N ASP A 21 3.47 4.46 -36.80
CA ASP A 21 2.03 4.18 -36.98
C ASP A 21 1.17 5.24 -36.30
N THR A 22 1.65 5.83 -35.20
CA THR A 22 0.95 6.90 -34.49
C THR A 22 0.83 8.17 -35.35
N ILE A 23 1.85 8.50 -36.16
CA ILE A 23 1.75 9.62 -37.12
C ILE A 23 0.71 9.33 -38.19
N ALA A 24 0.70 8.12 -38.76
CA ALA A 24 -0.29 7.71 -39.75
C ALA A 24 -1.72 7.82 -39.19
N HIS A 25 -1.94 7.36 -37.94
CA HIS A 25 -3.23 7.47 -37.26
C HIS A 25 -3.65 8.91 -36.93
N TYR A 26 -2.70 9.84 -36.72
CA TYR A 26 -3.03 11.26 -36.58
C TYR A 26 -3.52 11.86 -37.90
N CYS A 27 -2.86 11.53 -39.02
CA CYS A 27 -3.26 11.98 -40.36
C CYS A 27 -4.64 11.47 -40.78
N THR A 28 -4.98 10.23 -40.42
CA THR A 28 -6.29 9.63 -40.70
C THR A 28 -7.36 9.95 -39.65
N GLN A 29 -7.05 10.81 -38.67
CA GLN A 29 -7.93 11.18 -37.55
C GLN A 29 -8.40 9.99 -36.68
N GLN A 30 -7.72 8.86 -36.75
CA GLN A 30 -8.01 7.66 -35.94
C GLN A 30 -7.46 7.76 -34.52
N SER A 31 -6.54 8.68 -34.26
CA SER A 31 -5.96 8.92 -32.93
C SER A 31 -5.91 10.39 -32.58
N ASN A 32 -6.18 10.69 -31.31
CA ASN A 32 -6.05 12.04 -30.78
C ASN A 32 -4.58 12.40 -30.52
N VAL A 33 -4.18 13.63 -30.85
CA VAL A 33 -2.84 14.14 -30.56
C VAL A 33 -2.78 14.63 -29.12
N SER A 34 -1.84 14.10 -28.33
CA SER A 34 -1.64 14.57 -26.95
C SER A 34 -1.08 16.00 -26.93
N LEU A 35 -1.33 16.76 -25.84
CA LEU A 35 -0.87 18.15 -25.74
C LEU A 35 0.65 18.27 -25.84
N ALA A 36 1.39 17.36 -25.21
CA ALA A 36 2.86 17.36 -25.26
C ALA A 36 3.38 17.10 -26.68
N VAL A 37 2.71 16.24 -27.44
CA VAL A 37 3.06 15.96 -28.84
C VAL A 37 2.67 17.13 -29.74
N PHE A 38 1.49 17.73 -29.52
CA PHE A 38 1.05 18.94 -30.21
C PHE A 38 2.04 20.09 -30.02
N GLU A 39 2.58 20.30 -28.81
CA GLU A 39 3.55 21.36 -28.56
C GLU A 39 4.86 21.17 -29.35
N LYS A 40 5.33 19.92 -29.50
CA LYS A 40 6.51 19.63 -30.31
C LYS A 40 6.25 19.82 -31.80
N ILE A 41 5.08 19.41 -32.28
CA ILE A 41 4.62 19.61 -33.66
C ILE A 41 4.52 21.11 -33.96
N ALA A 42 3.81 21.86 -33.11
CA ALA A 42 3.59 23.30 -33.27
C ALA A 42 4.92 24.06 -33.31
N LYS A 43 5.87 23.73 -32.42
CA LYS A 43 7.19 24.34 -32.40
C LYS A 43 7.95 24.17 -33.73
N GLN A 44 7.86 22.99 -34.36
CA GLN A 44 8.53 22.76 -35.65
C GLN A 44 7.81 23.46 -36.80
N VAL A 45 6.47 23.48 -36.78
CA VAL A 45 5.67 24.19 -37.79
C VAL A 45 5.90 25.70 -37.71
N GLU A 46 5.89 26.29 -36.52
CA GLU A 46 6.17 27.73 -36.31
C GLU A 46 7.60 28.14 -36.68
N ALA A 47 8.54 27.18 -36.72
CA ALA A 47 9.92 27.43 -37.13
C ALA A 47 10.13 27.40 -38.66
N HIS A 48 9.22 26.78 -39.42
CA HIS A 48 9.40 26.56 -40.87
C HIS A 48 8.30 27.18 -41.74
N TYR A 49 7.20 27.64 -41.14
CA TYR A 49 6.09 28.29 -41.85
C TYR A 49 5.81 29.66 -41.23
N THR A 50 5.40 30.59 -42.08
CA THR A 50 4.97 31.92 -41.66
C THR A 50 3.60 31.87 -40.96
N SER A 51 3.28 32.92 -40.21
CA SER A 51 1.99 33.01 -39.52
C SER A 51 0.79 32.99 -40.48
N GLU A 52 0.94 33.56 -41.68
CA GLU A 52 -0.11 33.57 -42.70
C GLU A 52 -0.38 32.18 -43.28
N GLU A 53 0.67 31.42 -43.62
CA GLU A 53 0.54 30.04 -44.11
C GLU A 53 -0.12 29.12 -43.08
N ILE A 54 0.26 29.29 -41.81
CA ILE A 54 -0.33 28.54 -40.70
C ILE A 54 -1.81 28.88 -40.57
N LEU A 55 -2.19 30.16 -40.61
CA LEU A 55 -3.57 30.60 -40.51
C LEU A 55 -4.42 30.09 -41.69
N ALA A 56 -3.89 30.12 -42.90
CA ALA A 56 -4.58 29.59 -44.08
C ALA A 56 -4.87 28.09 -43.92
N ALA A 57 -3.88 27.32 -43.46
CA ALA A 57 -4.02 25.87 -43.28
C ALA A 57 -4.93 25.47 -42.10
N THR A 58 -5.08 26.32 -41.08
CA THR A 58 -5.88 26.04 -39.88
C THR A 58 -7.29 26.65 -39.92
N GLY A 59 -7.70 27.26 -41.04
CA GLY A 59 -9.00 27.91 -41.17
C GLY A 59 -9.11 29.21 -40.34
N GLY A 60 -8.03 29.98 -40.28
CA GLY A 60 -7.98 31.29 -39.61
C GLY A 60 -7.69 31.24 -38.11
N LEU A 61 -7.31 30.08 -37.56
CA LEU A 61 -7.03 29.92 -36.13
C LEU A 61 -5.53 29.78 -35.85
N PRO A 62 -4.90 30.69 -35.08
CA PRO A 62 -3.48 30.54 -34.76
C PRO A 62 -3.26 29.31 -33.87
N LEU A 63 -2.11 28.65 -33.98
CA LEU A 63 -1.78 27.44 -33.21
C LEU A 63 -1.91 27.65 -31.70
N LYS A 64 -1.59 28.86 -31.21
CA LYS A 64 -1.82 29.30 -29.82
C LYS A 64 -3.31 29.27 -29.43
N ALA A 65 -4.21 29.68 -30.32
CA ALA A 65 -5.65 29.62 -30.09
C ALA A 65 -6.18 28.18 -30.17
N ILE A 66 -5.66 27.35 -31.09
CA ILE A 66 -5.97 25.91 -31.15
C ILE A 66 -5.55 25.22 -29.84
N LYS A 67 -4.35 25.53 -29.35
CA LYS A 67 -3.85 25.07 -28.05
C LYS A 67 -4.73 25.54 -26.91
N ALA A 68 -5.12 26.82 -26.88
CA ALA A 68 -6.00 27.36 -25.85
C ALA A 68 -7.38 26.71 -25.90
N LYS A 69 -7.94 26.45 -27.08
CA LYS A 69 -9.22 25.75 -27.28
C LYS A 69 -9.11 24.28 -26.87
N ALA A 70 -8.00 23.60 -27.17
CA ALA A 70 -7.74 22.24 -26.74
C ALA A 70 -7.50 22.15 -25.22
N ARG A 71 -6.79 23.11 -24.61
CA ARG A 71 -6.64 23.23 -23.15
C ARG A 71 -7.96 23.60 -22.48
N ARG A 72 -8.83 24.40 -23.10
CA ARG A 72 -10.20 24.59 -22.61
C ARG A 72 -11.01 23.31 -22.78
N ARG A 73 -10.92 22.58 -23.89
CA ARG A 73 -11.70 21.35 -24.09
C ARG A 73 -11.25 20.17 -23.21
N ASN A 74 -9.94 20.01 -23.04
CA ASN A 74 -9.30 18.90 -22.31
C ASN A 74 -8.91 19.26 -20.87
N GLY A 75 -8.70 20.54 -20.60
CA GLY A 75 -8.38 21.14 -19.29
C GLY A 75 -9.45 22.10 -18.81
N LEU A 76 -10.65 22.09 -19.41
CA LEU A 76 -11.86 22.32 -18.63
C LEU A 76 -11.67 21.43 -17.40
N PRO A 77 -11.67 21.98 -16.18
CA PRO A 77 -11.80 21.12 -15.02
C PRO A 77 -12.94 20.18 -15.37
N ILE A 78 -12.68 18.87 -15.39
CA ILE A 78 -13.78 17.92 -15.28
C ILE A 78 -14.46 18.42 -14.03
N ASP A 79 -15.60 19.08 -14.22
CA ASP A 79 -16.36 19.64 -13.13
C ASP A 79 -16.44 18.51 -12.13
N SER A 80 -15.71 18.67 -11.02
CA SER A 80 -15.34 17.53 -10.18
C SER A 80 -16.56 16.94 -9.47
N VAL A 81 -17.65 17.71 -9.56
CA VAL A 81 -19.02 17.47 -9.21
C VAL A 81 -19.67 16.54 -10.24
N MET A 82 -20.03 15.36 -9.77
CA MET A 82 -20.88 14.41 -10.47
C MET A 82 -22.22 14.40 -9.74
N PHE A 83 -23.33 14.31 -10.46
CA PHE A 83 -24.64 14.07 -9.86
C PHE A 83 -24.98 12.59 -9.91
N HIS A 84 -25.70 12.10 -8.91
CA HIS A 84 -26.36 10.80 -8.96
C HIS A 84 -27.49 10.83 -9.98
N ILE A 85 -27.58 9.81 -10.83
CA ILE A 85 -28.73 9.61 -11.72
C ILE A 85 -29.85 8.98 -10.89
N ASN A 86 -30.57 9.81 -10.14
CA ASN A 86 -31.82 9.44 -9.47
C ASN A 86 -32.98 9.45 -10.47
N ASP A 87 -34.19 9.10 -10.02
CA ASP A 87 -35.36 9.00 -10.90
C ASP A 87 -35.70 10.33 -11.57
N ALA A 88 -35.63 11.45 -10.85
CA ALA A 88 -35.91 12.77 -11.40
C ALA A 88 -34.89 13.19 -12.49
N LEU A 89 -33.58 13.06 -12.22
CA LEU A 89 -32.55 13.37 -13.20
C LEU A 89 -32.61 12.43 -14.41
N TYR A 90 -33.00 11.18 -14.20
CA TYR A 90 -33.21 10.23 -15.27
C TYR A 90 -34.34 10.65 -16.22
N GLU A 91 -35.47 11.11 -15.69
CA GLU A 91 -36.58 11.60 -16.51
C GLU A 91 -36.21 12.87 -17.29
N ILE A 92 -35.35 13.73 -16.73
CA ILE A 92 -34.76 14.86 -17.47
C ILE A 92 -33.91 14.38 -18.66
N ILE A 93 -33.04 13.38 -18.43
CA ILE A 93 -32.18 12.84 -19.50
C ILE A 93 -33.03 12.20 -20.61
N LYS A 94 -34.11 11.49 -20.24
CA LYS A 94 -35.06 10.92 -21.19
C LYS A 94 -35.81 11.98 -21.99
N LEU A 95 -36.32 13.01 -21.31
CA LEU A 95 -37.03 14.12 -21.94
C LEU A 95 -36.12 14.79 -22.97
N TYR A 96 -34.87 15.06 -22.62
CA TYR A 96 -33.88 15.57 -23.56
C TYR A 96 -33.71 14.67 -24.79
N CYS A 97 -33.60 13.36 -24.58
CA CYS A 97 -33.46 12.42 -25.69
C CYS A 97 -34.66 12.39 -26.64
N SER A 98 -35.87 12.72 -26.17
CA SER A 98 -37.08 12.75 -27.01
C SER A 98 -37.04 13.83 -28.09
N PHE A 99 -36.19 14.86 -27.94
CA PHE A 99 -36.00 15.92 -28.94
C PHE A 99 -34.96 15.56 -30.02
N HIS A 100 -34.34 14.39 -29.94
CA HIS A 100 -33.35 13.92 -30.91
C HIS A 100 -33.84 12.66 -31.62
N LYS A 101 -33.46 12.47 -32.89
CA LYS A 101 -33.89 11.30 -33.67
C LYS A 101 -33.30 10.00 -33.12
N SER A 102 -32.17 10.10 -32.42
CA SER A 102 -31.55 8.99 -31.71
C SER A 102 -30.76 9.46 -30.49
N TYR A 103 -30.55 8.58 -29.52
CA TYR A 103 -29.67 8.87 -28.37
C TYR A 103 -28.24 9.21 -28.79
N ALA A 104 -27.77 8.67 -29.93
CA ALA A 104 -26.43 8.94 -30.44
C ALA A 104 -26.29 10.37 -30.96
N GLU A 105 -27.34 10.92 -31.55
CA GLU A 105 -27.41 12.32 -31.96
C GLU A 105 -27.42 13.25 -30.73
N GLY A 106 -28.27 12.97 -29.75
CA GLY A 106 -28.30 13.72 -28.48
C GLY A 106 -26.96 13.66 -27.73
N ALA A 107 -26.26 12.52 -27.76
CA ALA A 107 -24.92 12.39 -27.20
C ALA A 107 -23.88 13.27 -27.91
N ARG A 108 -23.91 13.29 -29.26
CA ARG A 108 -23.00 14.12 -30.06
C ARG A 108 -23.24 15.61 -29.85
N ALA A 109 -24.51 16.03 -29.71
CA ALA A 109 -24.86 17.42 -29.40
C ALA A 109 -24.24 17.90 -28.08
N LEU A 110 -24.13 17.01 -27.08
CA LEU A 110 -23.44 17.28 -25.81
C LEU A 110 -21.91 17.06 -25.86
N GLY A 111 -21.36 16.64 -27.01
CA GLY A 111 -19.96 16.27 -27.14
C GLY A 111 -19.55 15.04 -26.31
N ILE A 112 -20.49 14.11 -26.07
CA ILE A 112 -20.29 12.85 -25.33
C ILE A 112 -20.15 11.69 -26.32
N ASN A 113 -19.32 10.69 -25.98
CA ASN A 113 -19.30 9.43 -26.72
C ASN A 113 -20.68 8.73 -26.61
N PRO A 114 -21.34 8.36 -27.72
CA PRO A 114 -22.66 7.70 -27.71
C PRO A 114 -22.74 6.47 -26.80
N ARG A 115 -21.67 5.69 -26.66
CA ARG A 115 -21.62 4.52 -25.77
C ARG A 115 -21.71 4.93 -24.30
N THR A 116 -21.01 5.99 -23.91
CA THR A 116 -21.03 6.53 -22.54
C THR A 116 -22.38 7.18 -22.24
N PHE A 117 -22.99 7.86 -23.21
CA PHE A 117 -24.31 8.44 -23.02
C PHE A 117 -25.40 7.36 -22.87
N LYS A 118 -25.30 6.28 -23.67
CA LYS A 118 -26.17 5.10 -23.55
C LYS A 118 -26.08 4.46 -22.16
N SER A 119 -24.91 4.41 -21.53
CA SER A 119 -24.79 3.85 -20.18
C SER A 119 -25.48 4.68 -19.10
N TYR A 120 -25.63 6.01 -19.29
CA TYR A 120 -26.48 6.86 -18.43
C TYR A 120 -27.97 6.54 -18.62
N LEU A 121 -28.43 6.40 -19.88
CA LEU A 121 -29.82 6.05 -20.21
C LEU A 121 -30.25 4.66 -19.78
N LEU A 122 -29.30 3.71 -19.74
CA LEU A 122 -29.54 2.37 -19.23
C LEU A 122 -29.29 2.27 -17.72
N ARG A 123 -28.97 3.39 -17.05
CA ARG A 123 -28.58 3.45 -15.63
C ARG A 123 -27.44 2.50 -15.23
N GLN A 124 -26.66 2.02 -16.21
CA GLN A 124 -25.46 1.19 -15.97
C GLN A 124 -24.35 2.01 -15.30
N THR A 125 -24.35 3.32 -15.53
CA THR A 125 -23.51 4.27 -14.80
C THR A 125 -24.40 5.09 -13.90
N ALA A 126 -24.19 4.99 -12.58
CA ALA A 126 -25.04 5.63 -11.57
C ALA A 126 -24.84 7.15 -11.44
N THR A 127 -23.84 7.72 -12.11
CA THR A 127 -23.45 9.14 -11.91
C THR A 127 -23.09 9.81 -13.23
N ILE A 128 -23.45 11.08 -13.37
CA ILE A 128 -23.22 11.90 -14.57
C ILE A 128 -22.47 13.20 -14.20
N PRO A 129 -21.46 13.63 -14.97
CA PRO A 129 -20.76 14.90 -14.74
C PRO A 129 -21.67 16.13 -14.82
N ARG A 130 -21.50 17.10 -13.90
CA ARG A 130 -22.26 18.36 -13.85
C ARG A 130 -22.30 19.10 -15.18
N LYS A 131 -21.17 19.16 -15.90
CA LYS A 131 -21.10 19.80 -17.23
C LYS A 131 -22.11 19.24 -18.24
N TYR A 132 -22.39 17.94 -18.18
CA TYR A 132 -23.32 17.31 -19.11
C TYR A 132 -24.76 17.50 -18.67
N VAL A 133 -25.03 17.49 -17.36
CA VAL A 133 -26.34 17.86 -16.82
C VAL A 133 -26.69 19.29 -17.17
N ARG A 134 -25.74 20.23 -17.03
CA ARG A 134 -25.93 21.62 -17.43
C ARG A 134 -26.24 21.75 -18.93
N GLY A 135 -25.47 21.09 -19.78
CA GLY A 135 -25.74 21.09 -21.23
C GLY A 135 -27.12 20.51 -21.60
N ILE A 136 -27.60 19.51 -20.84
CA ILE A 136 -28.95 18.97 -21.01
C ILE A 136 -30.02 19.99 -20.61
N LEU A 137 -29.85 20.65 -19.46
CA LEU A 137 -30.79 21.66 -18.97
C LEU A 137 -30.84 22.89 -19.89
N ASP A 138 -29.68 23.38 -20.34
CA ASP A 138 -29.58 24.50 -21.28
C ASP A 138 -30.29 24.17 -22.61
N ALA A 139 -30.15 22.93 -23.10
CA ALA A 139 -30.84 22.46 -24.29
C ALA A 139 -32.36 22.37 -24.07
N LEU A 140 -32.80 21.81 -22.94
CA LEU A 140 -34.23 21.71 -22.60
C LEU A 140 -34.89 23.08 -22.45
N GLN A 141 -34.19 24.05 -21.86
CA GLN A 141 -34.65 25.44 -21.83
C GLN A 141 -34.88 26.00 -23.24
N THR A 142 -33.96 25.72 -24.16
CA THR A 142 -34.08 26.09 -25.58
C THR A 142 -35.25 25.36 -26.27
N PHE A 143 -35.57 24.14 -25.83
CA PHE A 143 -36.72 23.35 -26.31
C PHE A 143 -38.06 23.72 -25.65
N GLY A 144 -38.12 24.82 -24.88
CA GLY A 144 -39.35 25.31 -24.25
C GLY A 144 -39.65 24.70 -22.88
N TYR A 145 -38.66 24.07 -22.24
CA TYR A 145 -38.74 23.55 -20.88
C TYR A 145 -37.82 24.34 -19.94
N PRO A 146 -38.17 25.58 -19.59
CA PRO A 146 -37.47 26.32 -18.56
C PRO A 146 -37.60 25.62 -17.21
N GLU A 147 -36.72 26.01 -16.30
CA GLU A 147 -36.57 25.46 -14.95
C GLU A 147 -37.90 25.21 -14.21
N GLU A 148 -38.79 26.20 -14.18
CA GLU A 148 -40.08 26.14 -13.48
C GLU A 148 -40.98 25.01 -14.02
N ILE A 149 -40.97 24.80 -15.34
CA ILE A 149 -41.76 23.74 -15.98
C ILE A 149 -41.17 22.36 -15.68
N LEU A 150 -39.84 22.25 -15.65
CA LEU A 150 -39.15 21.01 -15.31
C LEU A 150 -39.42 20.60 -13.86
N LEU A 151 -39.30 21.52 -12.90
CA LEU A 151 -39.56 21.25 -11.49
C LEU A 151 -41.02 20.85 -11.26
N LYS A 152 -41.98 21.57 -11.86
CA LYS A 152 -43.41 21.24 -11.78
C LYS A 152 -43.72 19.87 -12.39
N ARG A 153 -43.09 19.53 -13.52
CA ARG A 153 -43.30 18.22 -14.18
C ARG A 153 -42.78 17.06 -13.34
N LEU A 154 -41.72 17.28 -12.58
CA LEU A 154 -41.07 16.27 -11.75
C LEU A 154 -41.65 16.19 -10.34
N ASP A 155 -42.63 17.03 -10.00
CA ASP A 155 -43.24 17.16 -8.67
C ASP A 155 -42.21 17.39 -7.56
N VAL A 156 -41.25 18.28 -7.84
CA VAL A 156 -40.17 18.65 -6.91
C VAL A 156 -40.18 20.15 -6.67
N HIS A 157 -39.92 20.55 -5.44
CA HIS A 157 -39.94 21.96 -5.07
C HIS A 157 -38.59 22.63 -5.29
N HIS A 158 -37.49 21.87 -5.21
CA HIS A 158 -36.13 22.41 -5.31
C HIS A 158 -35.21 21.51 -6.14
N TRP A 159 -34.28 22.12 -6.89
CA TRP A 159 -33.25 21.36 -7.62
C TRP A 159 -32.36 20.49 -6.74
N ASN A 160 -32.25 20.78 -5.44
CA ASN A 160 -31.45 19.97 -4.53
C ASN A 160 -32.01 18.53 -4.38
N GLU A 161 -33.29 18.33 -4.69
CA GLU A 161 -33.95 17.02 -4.70
C GLU A 161 -33.63 16.23 -5.97
N VAL A 162 -33.31 16.94 -7.07
CA VAL A 162 -32.96 16.36 -8.38
C VAL A 162 -31.45 16.21 -8.55
N LEU A 163 -30.70 17.26 -8.26
CA LEU A 163 -29.26 17.39 -8.41
C LEU A 163 -28.53 16.94 -7.14
N VAL A 164 -28.69 15.66 -6.81
CA VAL A 164 -27.98 15.05 -5.68
C VAL A 164 -26.52 14.86 -6.05
N GLU A 165 -25.67 15.76 -5.56
CA GLU A 165 -24.22 15.63 -5.76
C GLU A 165 -23.72 14.31 -5.20
N ARG A 166 -23.03 13.54 -6.03
CA ARG A 166 -22.19 12.46 -5.56
C ARG A 166 -21.12 13.11 -4.71
N ARG A 167 -21.27 13.02 -3.39
CA ARG A 167 -20.16 13.20 -2.46
C ARG A 167 -19.07 12.29 -2.98
N ARG A 168 -17.98 12.85 -3.52
CA ARG A 168 -16.77 12.06 -3.74
C ARG A 168 -16.55 11.33 -2.43
N SER A 169 -16.39 10.01 -2.47
CA SER A 169 -15.74 9.36 -1.35
C SER A 169 -14.50 10.21 -1.08
N ARG A 170 -14.39 10.79 0.12
CA ARG A 170 -13.15 11.37 0.63
C ARG A 170 -12.15 10.21 0.74
N THR A 171 -11.78 9.59 -0.37
CA THR A 171 -10.54 8.83 -0.49
C THR A 171 -9.47 9.82 -0.91
N GLY A 172 -9.47 10.99 -0.29
CA GLY A 172 -8.30 11.83 -0.22
C GLY A 172 -7.51 11.31 0.95
N TYR A 173 -6.84 10.16 0.78
CA TYR A 173 -5.75 9.84 1.69
C TYR A 173 -4.82 11.07 1.66
N ASP A 174 -4.66 11.72 2.81
CA ASP A 174 -3.52 12.59 3.04
C ASP A 174 -2.25 11.73 3.09
N ARG A 175 -1.09 12.36 3.26
CA ARG A 175 0.18 11.61 3.25
C ARG A 175 0.23 10.61 4.39
N ASP A 176 -0.24 10.98 5.57
CA ASP A 176 -0.14 10.14 6.77
C ASP A 176 -1.09 8.95 6.70
N THR A 177 -2.35 9.17 6.31
CA THR A 177 -3.30 8.07 6.10
C THR A 177 -2.85 7.16 4.96
N LEU A 178 -2.25 7.70 3.90
CA LEU A 178 -1.71 6.89 2.82
C LEU A 178 -0.55 6.01 3.30
N LYS A 179 0.35 6.56 4.12
CA LYS A 179 1.47 5.81 4.71
C LYS A 179 0.96 4.66 5.56
N GLU A 180 0.04 4.92 6.48
CA GLU A 180 -0.54 3.87 7.34
C GLU A 180 -1.23 2.78 6.51
N LYS A 181 -1.94 3.15 5.45
CA LYS A 181 -2.53 2.16 4.53
C LYS A 181 -1.51 1.37 3.73
N LEU A 182 -0.38 1.96 3.38
CA LEU A 182 0.71 1.24 2.72
C LEU A 182 1.45 0.33 3.71
N LEU A 183 1.61 0.73 4.97
CA LEU A 183 2.14 -0.14 6.04
C LEU A 183 1.21 -1.34 6.27
N GLU A 184 -0.11 -1.14 6.32
CA GLU A 184 -1.08 -2.26 6.35
C GLU A 184 -0.92 -3.21 5.15
N CYS A 185 -0.48 -2.69 3.99
CA CYS A 185 -0.22 -3.52 2.81
C CYS A 185 1.07 -4.34 2.97
N PHE A 186 2.11 -3.80 3.61
CA PHE A 186 3.31 -4.55 4.00
C PHE A 186 2.96 -5.69 4.95
N GLU A 187 2.21 -5.39 6.02
CA GLU A 187 1.74 -6.40 6.99
C GLU A 187 0.91 -7.52 6.36
N ARG A 188 0.21 -7.24 5.25
CA ARG A 188 -0.59 -8.23 4.51
C ARG A 188 0.20 -8.95 3.42
N GLY A 189 1.46 -8.61 3.17
CA GLY A 189 2.24 -9.16 2.06
C GLY A 189 1.76 -8.71 0.67
N LYS A 190 1.05 -7.57 0.56
CA LYS A 190 0.32 -7.16 -0.65
C LYS A 190 0.67 -5.74 -1.11
N ILE A 191 1.92 -5.53 -1.55
CA ILE A 191 2.40 -4.20 -1.96
C ILE A 191 2.53 -3.99 -3.49
N ARG A 192 2.33 -5.03 -4.30
CA ARG A 192 2.37 -4.91 -5.77
C ARG A 192 1.15 -4.15 -6.28
N GLN A 193 1.30 -3.49 -7.44
CA GLN A 193 0.24 -2.65 -8.00
C GLN A 193 -1.12 -3.37 -8.17
N ARG A 194 -1.11 -4.66 -8.52
CA ARG A 194 -2.32 -5.47 -8.69
C ARG A 194 -3.03 -5.82 -7.38
N ASP A 195 -2.28 -5.83 -6.28
CA ASP A 195 -2.75 -6.29 -4.97
C ASP A 195 -3.23 -5.12 -4.09
N VAL A 196 -2.83 -3.90 -4.46
CA VAL A 196 -3.19 -2.65 -3.78
C VAL A 196 -4.49 -2.06 -4.34
N ALA A 197 -5.37 -1.62 -3.44
CA ALA A 197 -6.65 -1.03 -3.82
C ALA A 197 -6.46 0.18 -4.77
N PRO A 198 -7.33 0.35 -5.81
CA PRO A 198 -7.21 1.46 -6.75
C PRO A 198 -7.15 2.85 -6.09
N ALA A 199 -7.83 3.03 -4.95
CA ALA A 199 -7.80 4.27 -4.19
C ALA A 199 -6.40 4.59 -3.64
N ILE A 200 -5.70 3.60 -3.10
CA ILE A 200 -4.33 3.74 -2.58
C ILE A 200 -3.38 4.02 -3.76
N HIS A 201 -3.49 3.25 -4.85
CA HIS A 201 -2.68 3.44 -6.05
C HIS A 201 -2.80 4.88 -6.63
N ASN A 202 -4.04 5.37 -6.75
CA ASN A 202 -4.31 6.72 -7.24
C ASN A 202 -3.77 7.80 -6.28
N ALA A 203 -3.90 7.58 -4.97
CA ALA A 203 -3.34 8.48 -3.96
C ALA A 203 -1.80 8.50 -4.00
N SER A 204 -1.13 7.36 -4.16
CA SER A 204 0.33 7.29 -4.30
C SER A 204 0.83 8.04 -5.53
N LYS A 205 0.15 7.87 -6.68
CA LYS A 205 0.45 8.67 -7.88
C LYS A 205 0.28 10.16 -7.66
N ARG A 206 -0.79 10.58 -6.98
CA ARG A 206 -1.08 11.99 -6.71
C ARG A 206 -0.08 12.62 -5.76
N LEU A 207 0.26 11.95 -4.66
CA LEU A 207 1.05 12.53 -3.57
C LEU A 207 2.56 12.35 -3.75
N TYR A 208 2.99 11.26 -4.38
CA TYR A 208 4.39 10.88 -4.53
C TYR A 208 4.83 10.78 -6.01
N GLY A 209 3.91 10.97 -6.97
CA GLY A 209 4.19 10.86 -8.41
C GLY A 209 4.13 9.42 -8.94
N SER A 210 4.37 8.42 -8.10
CA SER A 210 4.23 7.00 -8.45
C SER A 210 4.00 6.12 -7.20
N GLN A 211 3.45 4.93 -7.39
CA GLN A 211 3.33 3.94 -6.31
C GLN A 211 4.71 3.49 -5.81
N GLY A 212 5.65 3.19 -6.70
CA GLY A 212 7.00 2.76 -6.30
C GLY A 212 7.72 3.82 -5.45
N ARG A 213 7.53 5.11 -5.72
CA ARG A 213 8.10 6.16 -4.85
C ARG A 213 7.42 6.22 -3.48
N ALA A 214 6.10 6.02 -3.41
CA ALA A 214 5.38 5.96 -2.14
C ALA A 214 5.82 4.74 -1.30
N VAL A 215 5.93 3.56 -1.93
CA VAL A 215 6.39 2.32 -1.29
C VAL A 215 7.80 2.49 -0.73
N ARG A 216 8.71 3.13 -1.47
CA ARG A 216 10.07 3.44 -1.00
C ARG A 216 10.11 4.30 0.26
N GLU A 217 9.32 5.37 0.29
CA GLU A 217 9.25 6.24 1.47
C GLU A 217 8.67 5.51 2.68
N VAL A 218 7.68 4.63 2.45
CA VAL A 218 7.11 3.80 3.51
C VAL A 218 8.09 2.74 3.99
N MET A 219 8.86 2.12 3.09
CA MET A 219 9.89 1.12 3.46
C MET A 219 10.98 1.74 4.34
N LYS A 220 11.44 2.97 4.05
CA LYS A 220 12.39 3.68 4.90
C LYS A 220 11.86 3.89 6.32
N GLU A 221 10.58 4.26 6.42
CA GLU A 221 9.93 4.48 7.71
C GLU A 221 9.71 3.15 8.46
N LEU A 222 9.30 2.10 7.74
CA LEU A 222 9.16 0.76 8.27
C LEU A 222 10.49 0.24 8.82
N ALA A 223 11.58 0.35 8.05
CA ALA A 223 12.92 -0.04 8.48
C ALA A 223 13.30 0.65 9.81
N LYS A 224 13.13 1.98 9.88
CA LYS A 224 13.38 2.74 11.12
C LYS A 224 12.51 2.27 12.29
N ARG A 225 11.22 2.00 12.07
CA ARG A 225 10.31 1.51 13.11
C ARG A 225 10.75 0.14 13.62
N MET A 226 11.05 -0.79 12.71
CA MET A 226 11.45 -2.16 13.04
C MET A 226 12.79 -2.21 13.77
N THR A 227 13.78 -1.44 13.34
CA THR A 227 15.08 -1.38 14.03
C THR A 227 14.95 -0.78 15.42
N THR A 228 14.19 0.30 15.58
CA THR A 228 13.94 0.92 16.88
C THR A 228 13.27 -0.07 17.84
N GLN A 229 12.22 -0.77 17.38
CA GLN A 229 11.52 -1.78 18.18
C GLN A 229 12.43 -2.96 18.57
N ALA A 230 13.28 -3.43 17.65
CA ALA A 230 14.23 -4.49 17.95
C ALA A 230 15.21 -4.06 19.06
N HIS A 231 15.81 -2.86 18.97
CA HIS A 231 16.71 -2.35 20.01
C HIS A 231 16.00 -2.12 21.36
N GLU A 232 14.73 -1.67 21.35
CA GLU A 232 13.93 -1.54 22.57
C GLU A 232 13.77 -2.90 23.28
N TYR A 233 13.45 -3.96 22.54
CA TYR A 233 13.36 -5.32 23.10
C TYR A 233 14.71 -5.86 23.58
N LEU A 234 15.79 -5.60 22.84
CA LEU A 234 17.15 -5.98 23.25
C LEU A 234 17.56 -5.28 24.55
N THR A 235 17.19 -4.01 24.74
CA THR A 235 17.51 -3.23 25.94
C THR A 235 16.90 -3.84 27.21
N ILE A 236 15.69 -4.39 27.10
CA ILE A 236 15.01 -5.09 28.21
C ILE A 236 15.32 -6.60 28.28
N ASN A 237 16.24 -7.10 27.44
CA ASN A 237 16.60 -8.51 27.30
C ASN A 237 15.42 -9.43 26.90
N ASP A 238 14.42 -8.90 26.18
CA ASP A 238 13.34 -9.68 25.59
C ASP A 238 13.77 -10.23 24.22
N PHE A 239 14.64 -11.23 24.24
CA PHE A 239 15.26 -11.79 23.04
C PHE A 239 14.26 -12.46 22.10
N ASP A 240 13.16 -13.00 22.62
CA ASP A 240 12.16 -13.69 21.82
C ASP A 240 11.39 -12.68 20.96
N ARG A 241 10.94 -11.56 21.55
CA ARG A 241 10.29 -10.47 20.78
C ARG A 241 11.24 -9.74 19.85
N ALA A 242 12.50 -9.57 20.24
CA ALA A 242 13.53 -9.03 19.35
C ALA A 242 13.70 -9.92 18.12
N SER A 243 13.81 -11.24 18.32
CA SER A 243 13.90 -12.21 17.23
C SER A 243 12.68 -12.19 16.32
N GLU A 244 11.46 -12.16 16.87
CA GLU A 244 10.23 -12.06 16.07
C GLU A 244 10.17 -10.77 15.25
N THR A 245 10.65 -9.66 15.80
CA THR A 245 10.71 -8.37 15.10
C THR A 245 11.72 -8.41 13.95
N ILE A 246 12.90 -9.00 14.16
CA ILE A 246 13.93 -9.18 13.13
C ILE A 246 13.41 -10.07 11.98
N GLU A 247 12.74 -11.18 12.28
CA GLU A 247 12.16 -12.06 11.26
C GLU A 247 11.04 -11.38 10.44
N LYS A 248 10.21 -10.56 11.10
CA LYS A 248 9.24 -9.72 10.39
C LYS A 248 9.92 -8.70 9.50
N PHE A 249 11.01 -8.08 9.96
CA PHE A 249 11.74 -7.11 9.16
C PHE A 249 12.34 -7.77 7.91
N ARG A 250 12.96 -8.94 8.05
CA ARG A 250 13.43 -9.79 6.94
C ARG A 250 12.33 -10.03 5.89
N SER A 251 11.16 -10.49 6.35
CA SER A 251 10.01 -10.76 5.47
C SER A 251 9.56 -9.52 4.70
N HIS A 252 9.60 -8.33 5.33
CA HIS A 252 9.25 -7.07 4.69
C HIS A 252 10.30 -6.61 3.66
N ILE A 253 11.59 -6.84 3.93
CA ILE A 253 12.69 -6.58 2.98
C ILE A 253 12.52 -7.44 1.73
N GLU A 254 12.29 -8.75 1.90
CA GLU A 254 12.07 -9.68 0.78
C GLU A 254 10.88 -9.25 -0.09
N LEU A 255 9.76 -8.87 0.55
CA LEU A 255 8.58 -8.38 -0.15
C LEU A 255 8.88 -7.10 -0.95
N TYR A 256 9.64 -6.19 -0.36
CA TYR A 256 10.06 -4.93 -0.99
C TYR A 256 11.02 -5.17 -2.15
N GLU A 257 11.98 -6.08 -2.01
CA GLU A 257 12.89 -6.51 -3.06
C GLU A 257 12.14 -7.00 -4.30
N ASP A 258 11.17 -7.91 -4.07
CA ASP A 258 10.28 -8.44 -5.09
C ASP A 258 9.49 -7.36 -5.82
N HIS A 259 9.03 -6.36 -5.07
CA HIS A 259 8.33 -5.20 -5.62
C HIS A 259 9.25 -4.35 -6.51
N GLU A 260 10.43 -3.97 -6.00
CA GLU A 260 11.38 -3.13 -6.74
C GLU A 260 11.91 -3.81 -7.99
N ARG A 261 12.18 -5.12 -7.92
CA ARG A 261 12.56 -5.94 -9.08
C ARG A 261 11.47 -5.90 -10.17
N ALA A 262 10.20 -6.03 -9.78
CA ALA A 262 9.06 -5.95 -10.71
C ALA A 262 8.90 -4.54 -11.30
N VAL A 263 9.03 -3.49 -10.48
CA VAL A 263 8.96 -2.09 -10.93
C VAL A 263 10.08 -1.75 -11.89
N ASN A 264 11.33 -2.11 -11.58
CA ASN A 264 12.49 -1.83 -12.42
C ASN A 264 12.46 -2.59 -13.75
N LYS A 265 11.96 -3.83 -13.77
CA LYS A 265 11.74 -4.59 -15.01
C LYS A 265 10.77 -3.89 -15.95
N ALA A 266 9.73 -3.23 -15.42
CA ALA A 266 8.74 -2.50 -16.19
C ALA A 266 9.21 -1.09 -16.65
N LEU A 267 10.26 -0.54 -16.04
CA LEU A 267 10.80 0.77 -16.39
C LEU A 267 11.78 0.72 -17.57
N ARG A 268 11.76 1.78 -18.39
CA ARG A 268 12.80 2.04 -19.41
C ARG A 268 14.16 2.22 -18.72
N ARG A 269 15.24 1.79 -19.37
CA ARG A 269 16.61 1.80 -18.82
C ARG A 269 16.99 3.13 -18.16
N GLU A 270 16.70 4.26 -18.81
CA GLU A 270 17.00 5.63 -18.33
C GLU A 270 16.29 6.03 -17.03
N ARG A 271 15.22 5.32 -16.64
CA ARG A 271 14.43 5.60 -15.44
C ARG A 271 14.61 4.54 -14.36
N ARG A 272 15.44 3.53 -14.61
CA ARG A 272 15.79 2.53 -13.60
C ARG A 272 16.62 3.21 -12.53
N ILE A 273 16.41 2.77 -11.32
CA ILE A 273 17.18 3.21 -10.16
C ILE A 273 18.09 2.06 -9.75
N ASP A 274 19.13 2.39 -9.00
CA ASP A 274 19.89 1.39 -8.28
C ASP A 274 19.11 0.93 -7.03
N TRP A 275 18.12 0.05 -7.28
CA TRP A 275 17.30 -0.52 -6.21
C TRP A 275 18.06 -1.61 -5.45
N GLU A 276 19.06 -2.23 -6.08
CA GLU A 276 19.88 -3.30 -5.48
C GLU A 276 20.72 -2.73 -4.33
N SER A 277 21.38 -1.59 -4.53
CA SER A 277 22.10 -0.90 -3.45
C SER A 277 21.18 -0.49 -2.29
N ILE A 278 19.96 -0.05 -2.58
CA ILE A 278 18.99 0.33 -1.54
C ILE A 278 18.55 -0.90 -0.73
N VAL A 279 18.29 -2.02 -1.39
CA VAL A 279 17.91 -3.27 -0.72
C VAL A 279 19.07 -3.83 0.09
N ALA A 280 20.30 -3.79 -0.45
CA ALA A 280 21.51 -4.21 0.26
C ALA A 280 21.64 -3.45 1.59
N GLY A 281 21.45 -2.12 1.59
CA GLY A 281 21.49 -1.35 2.82
C GLY A 281 20.44 -1.75 3.88
N TYR A 282 19.29 -2.33 3.48
CA TYR A 282 18.34 -2.87 4.45
C TYR A 282 18.75 -4.25 4.98
N TYR A 283 19.42 -5.08 4.17
CA TYR A 283 20.00 -6.33 4.65
C TYR A 283 21.19 -6.07 5.57
N ASP A 284 22.03 -5.07 5.29
CA ASP A 284 23.12 -4.66 6.19
C ASP A 284 22.56 -4.28 7.58
N MET A 285 21.48 -3.48 7.61
CA MET A 285 20.77 -3.13 8.87
C MET A 285 20.17 -4.35 9.57
N LEU A 286 19.71 -5.35 8.82
CA LEU A 286 19.16 -6.59 9.38
C LEU A 286 20.28 -7.44 9.99
N ASP A 287 21.41 -7.56 9.31
CA ASP A 287 22.57 -8.33 9.75
C ASP A 287 23.17 -7.74 11.04
N GLU A 288 23.30 -6.40 11.12
CA GLU A 288 23.70 -5.71 12.36
C GLU A 288 22.80 -6.06 13.56
N LEU A 289 21.47 -6.11 13.34
CA LEU A 289 20.51 -6.47 14.40
C LEU A 289 20.61 -7.94 14.81
N VAL A 290 20.87 -8.84 13.86
CA VAL A 290 21.06 -10.28 14.13
C VAL A 290 22.33 -10.47 14.96
N GLU A 291 23.44 -9.82 14.57
CA GLU A 291 24.70 -9.87 15.31
C GLU A 291 24.53 -9.33 16.74
N GLU A 292 23.88 -8.18 16.90
CA GLU A 292 23.62 -7.60 18.23
C GLU A 292 22.75 -8.54 19.09
N LEU A 293 21.68 -9.11 18.51
CA LEU A 293 20.82 -10.08 19.21
C LEU A 293 21.64 -11.26 19.74
N GLU A 294 22.49 -11.85 18.90
CA GLU A 294 23.32 -13.00 19.26
C GLU A 294 24.38 -12.65 20.31
N GLU A 295 25.01 -11.48 20.19
CA GLU A 295 25.98 -10.99 21.18
C GLU A 295 25.32 -10.74 22.54
N ARG A 296 24.23 -9.97 22.58
CA ARG A 296 23.48 -9.68 23.81
C ARG A 296 22.98 -10.95 24.49
N ARG A 297 22.50 -11.92 23.70
CA ARG A 297 22.05 -13.22 24.21
C ARG A 297 23.21 -13.99 24.84
N ARG A 298 24.38 -14.02 24.18
CA ARG A 298 25.60 -14.65 24.71
C ARG A 298 26.07 -13.97 26.00
N GLU A 299 26.11 -12.64 26.03
CA GLU A 299 26.47 -11.89 27.23
C GLU A 299 25.53 -12.16 28.40
N PHE A 300 24.21 -12.14 28.15
CA PHE A 300 23.21 -12.43 29.16
C PHE A 300 23.37 -13.84 29.73
N GLN A 301 23.62 -14.84 28.87
CA GLN A 301 23.91 -16.20 29.30
C GLN A 301 25.20 -16.29 30.13
N ARG A 302 26.28 -15.60 29.73
CA ARG A 302 27.53 -15.55 30.49
C ARG A 302 27.35 -14.91 31.87
N ARG A 303 26.61 -13.80 31.96
CA ARG A 303 26.29 -13.13 33.24
C ARG A 303 25.49 -14.06 34.16
N LYS A 304 24.45 -14.70 33.62
CA LYS A 304 23.65 -15.71 34.35
C LYS A 304 24.51 -16.88 34.87
N LEU A 305 25.47 -17.36 34.07
CA LEU A 305 26.39 -18.43 34.50
C LEU A 305 27.31 -17.96 35.64
N LYS A 306 27.87 -16.75 35.53
CA LYS A 306 28.73 -16.17 36.57
C LYS A 306 27.98 -15.93 37.88
N ASP A 307 26.73 -15.47 37.80
CA ASP A 307 25.86 -15.31 38.97
C ASP A 307 25.57 -16.65 39.66
N LEU A 308 25.49 -17.74 38.89
CA LEU A 308 25.30 -19.11 39.43
C LEU A 308 26.58 -19.67 40.07
N GLU A 309 27.76 -19.35 39.53
CA GLU A 309 29.05 -19.74 40.11
C GLU A 309 29.30 -19.07 41.46
N GLY A 310 28.86 -17.82 41.65
CA GLY A 310 28.95 -17.12 42.96
C GLY A 310 27.99 -17.66 44.03
N ILE A 311 27.05 -18.53 43.66
CA ILE A 311 26.01 -19.08 44.54
C ILE A 311 26.40 -20.47 45.07
N VAL A 312 27.32 -21.20 44.42
CA VAL A 312 27.72 -22.57 44.79
C VAL A 312 29.21 -22.62 45.13
N SER A 313 29.53 -22.61 46.43
CA SER A 313 30.83 -23.03 46.93
C SER A 313 31.01 -24.52 46.66
N ILE A 314 31.96 -24.90 45.81
CA ILE A 314 32.37 -26.28 45.65
C ILE A 314 33.33 -26.57 46.81
N GLU A 315 32.82 -27.14 47.90
CA GLU A 315 33.69 -27.72 48.93
C GLU A 315 34.21 -29.07 48.43
N GLU A 316 35.54 -29.17 48.38
CA GLU A 316 36.29 -30.39 48.17
C GLU A 316 36.09 -31.34 49.37
N ASN A 317 35.93 -32.62 49.07
CA ASN A 317 35.96 -33.78 49.98
C ASN A 317 34.74 -34.02 50.88
N GLY A 318 33.93 -35.01 50.48
CA GLY A 318 32.97 -35.68 51.35
C GLY A 318 32.40 -36.92 50.68
N SER A 319 33.07 -38.07 50.85
CA SER A 319 32.52 -39.38 50.49
C SER A 319 31.36 -39.72 51.43
N VAL A 320 30.14 -39.76 50.90
CA VAL A 320 29.00 -40.38 51.58
C VAL A 320 28.28 -41.24 50.55
N GLU A 321 28.39 -42.56 50.71
CA GLU A 321 27.62 -43.53 49.96
C GLU A 321 26.14 -43.46 50.37
N LEU A 322 25.27 -43.20 49.39
CA LEU A 322 23.85 -43.56 49.45
C LEU A 322 23.45 -44.20 48.12
N ARG A 323 22.92 -45.42 48.21
CA ARG A 323 22.48 -46.26 47.08
C ARG A 323 21.28 -45.64 46.34
N PRO A 324 21.10 -45.96 45.04
CA PRO A 324 20.47 -45.05 44.08
C PRO A 324 18.93 -45.16 44.06
N TYR A 325 18.28 -43.99 44.06
CA TYR A 325 16.96 -43.81 43.43
C TYR A 325 17.25 -43.36 41.99
N SER A 326 17.10 -44.26 41.02
CA SER A 326 17.42 -43.99 39.62
C SER A 326 16.34 -43.12 38.97
N LEU A 327 16.67 -41.85 38.72
CA LEU A 327 15.96 -40.94 37.80
C LEU A 327 16.53 -41.03 36.37
N GLN A 328 17.23 -42.13 36.03
CA GLN A 328 18.07 -42.16 34.82
C GLN A 328 17.33 -42.31 33.49
N GLU A 329 16.04 -42.61 33.47
CA GLU A 329 15.37 -42.96 32.21
C GLU A 329 14.50 -41.85 31.60
N SER A 330 14.52 -40.62 32.13
CA SER A 330 13.50 -39.66 31.71
C SER A 330 13.86 -38.19 31.97
N TYR A 331 14.30 -37.53 30.89
CA TYR A 331 14.68 -36.12 30.85
C TYR A 331 13.97 -35.39 29.70
N CYS A 332 12.66 -35.61 29.54
CA CYS A 332 11.88 -34.83 28.58
C CYS A 332 11.14 -33.69 29.29
N LYS A 333 11.26 -32.47 28.75
CA LYS A 333 10.43 -31.34 29.20
C LYS A 333 8.95 -31.72 29.06
N GLY A 334 8.18 -31.55 30.13
CA GLY A 334 6.76 -31.84 30.17
C GLY A 334 6.39 -33.21 30.75
N GLU A 335 7.37 -34.05 31.06
CA GLU A 335 7.14 -35.35 31.67
C GLU A 335 6.60 -35.25 33.10
N LEU A 336 5.85 -36.28 33.51
CA LEU A 336 5.24 -36.39 34.83
C LEU A 336 6.11 -37.26 35.74
N LEU A 337 6.53 -36.67 36.86
CA LEU A 337 7.33 -37.32 37.89
C LEU A 337 6.50 -37.55 39.14
N ASN A 338 6.67 -38.72 39.78
CA ASN A 338 6.06 -39.00 41.07
C ASN A 338 7.11 -38.91 42.18
N HIS A 339 6.97 -37.93 43.06
CA HIS A 339 7.86 -37.74 44.20
C HIS A 339 7.20 -38.19 45.51
N PRO A 340 7.87 -38.98 46.37
CA PRO A 340 7.27 -39.53 47.60
C PRO A 340 6.74 -38.45 48.56
N ALA A 341 7.43 -37.30 48.68
CA ALA A 341 6.99 -36.21 49.56
C ALA A 341 6.02 -35.21 48.89
N TYR A 342 6.11 -35.02 47.57
CA TYR A 342 5.44 -33.90 46.88
C TYR A 342 4.33 -34.35 45.91
N GLY A 343 4.17 -35.65 45.68
CA GLY A 343 3.19 -36.21 44.75
C GLY A 343 3.63 -36.08 43.29
N ALA A 344 2.65 -36.08 42.38
CA ALA A 344 2.90 -35.90 40.96
C ALA A 344 3.34 -34.46 40.64
N GLY A 345 4.35 -34.32 39.79
CA GLY A 345 4.87 -33.04 39.33
C GLY A 345 5.24 -33.06 37.86
N LYS A 346 5.30 -31.89 37.23
CA LYS A 346 5.63 -31.75 35.81
C LYS A 346 6.97 -31.07 35.62
N VAL A 347 7.83 -31.63 34.77
CA VAL A 347 9.12 -31.03 34.40
C VAL A 347 8.86 -29.79 33.53
N LEU A 348 9.20 -28.61 34.05
CA LEU A 348 9.03 -27.35 33.34
C LEU A 348 10.25 -26.99 32.51
N ARG A 349 11.45 -27.27 33.03
CA ARG A 349 12.72 -26.88 32.41
C ARG A 349 13.85 -27.77 32.91
N ILE A 350 14.81 -28.05 32.04
CA ILE A 350 16.03 -28.83 32.34
C ILE A 350 17.22 -27.87 32.22
N PHE A 351 18.07 -27.86 33.23
CA PHE A 351 19.29 -27.06 33.30
C PHE A 351 20.48 -28.02 33.39
N ASN A 352 21.14 -28.24 32.25
CA ASN A 352 22.25 -29.18 32.08
C ASN A 352 21.88 -30.62 32.49
N ASN A 353 22.86 -31.54 32.49
CA ASN A 353 22.66 -32.96 32.84
C ASN A 353 22.44 -33.20 34.36
N ARG A 354 22.16 -32.16 35.16
CA ARG A 354 22.16 -32.26 36.63
C ARG A 354 21.00 -31.59 37.35
N HIS A 355 20.28 -30.63 36.75
CA HIS A 355 19.24 -29.88 37.45
C HIS A 355 17.92 -29.81 36.69
N MET A 356 16.81 -30.00 37.39
CA MET A 356 15.44 -29.97 36.83
C MET A 356 14.55 -29.05 37.65
N VAL A 357 13.75 -28.24 36.95
CA VAL A 357 12.68 -27.45 37.58
C VAL A 357 11.37 -28.20 37.44
N VAL A 358 10.81 -28.61 38.57
CA VAL A 358 9.58 -29.41 38.63
C VAL A 358 8.51 -28.66 39.40
N GLN A 359 7.31 -28.57 38.81
CA GLN A 359 6.13 -28.03 39.49
C GLN A 359 5.29 -29.16 40.05
N PHE A 360 5.14 -29.21 41.37
CA PHE A 360 4.31 -30.20 42.06
C PHE A 360 2.93 -29.64 42.40
N GLY A 361 1.90 -30.49 42.25
CA GLY A 361 0.53 -30.19 42.63
C GLY A 361 0.13 -30.92 43.91
N LYS A 362 0.05 -30.21 45.05
CA LYS A 362 -0.68 -30.72 46.22
C LYS A 362 -1.45 -29.60 46.93
N ARG A 363 -2.32 -30.04 47.85
CA ARG A 363 -3.37 -29.34 48.64
C ARG A 363 -3.00 -27.97 49.28
N TYR A 364 -1.75 -27.52 49.18
CA TYR A 364 -1.21 -26.32 49.83
C TYR A 364 -0.48 -25.36 48.87
N GLY A 365 -0.68 -25.47 47.55
CA GLY A 365 -0.16 -24.53 46.55
C GLY A 365 0.93 -25.10 45.64
N LYS A 366 1.05 -24.50 44.43
CA LYS A 366 2.05 -24.88 43.41
C LYS A 366 3.45 -24.53 43.92
N LYS A 367 4.30 -25.53 44.11
CA LYS A 367 5.73 -25.32 44.43
C LYS A 367 6.59 -25.67 43.24
N VAL A 368 7.54 -24.78 42.94
CA VAL A 368 8.56 -24.97 41.91
C VAL A 368 9.84 -25.36 42.63
N LEU A 369 10.31 -26.59 42.41
CA LEU A 369 11.49 -27.12 43.08
C LEU A 369 12.60 -27.34 42.07
N LEU A 370 13.83 -26.99 42.45
CA LEU A 370 15.04 -27.39 41.75
C LEU A 370 15.47 -28.75 42.31
N MET A 371 15.57 -29.74 41.43
CA MET A 371 15.93 -31.11 41.79
C MET A 371 17.24 -31.49 41.11
N ASN A 372 18.14 -32.11 41.87
CA ASN A 372 19.41 -32.61 41.36
C ASN A 372 19.27 -34.10 40.98
N ALA A 373 19.83 -34.49 39.83
CA ALA A 373 19.83 -35.87 39.34
C ALA A 373 20.47 -36.88 40.31
N LYS A 374 21.36 -36.44 41.20
CA LYS A 374 22.04 -37.31 42.18
C LYS A 374 21.35 -37.38 43.54
N ASN A 375 20.49 -36.43 43.88
CA ASN A 375 19.81 -36.39 45.17
C ASN A 375 18.47 -35.64 45.02
N PRO A 376 17.32 -36.34 44.98
CA PRO A 376 16.01 -35.72 44.76
C PRO A 376 15.48 -34.98 46.00
N ARG A 377 16.36 -34.50 46.88
CA ARG A 377 15.96 -33.58 47.94
C ARG A 377 15.93 -32.17 47.35
N PRO A 378 14.83 -31.41 47.49
CA PRO A 378 14.83 -30.02 47.07
C PRO A 378 15.91 -29.29 47.86
N GLU A 379 16.82 -28.64 47.14
CA GLU A 379 17.68 -27.64 47.73
C GLU A 379 16.77 -26.50 48.18
N LEU A 380 16.38 -26.50 49.45
CA LEU A 380 15.67 -25.40 50.09
C LEU A 380 16.62 -24.21 50.19
N ARG A 381 16.84 -23.51 49.08
CA ARG A 381 17.10 -22.08 49.15
C ARG A 381 15.75 -21.42 49.23
N ALA A 382 15.47 -20.80 50.37
CA ALA A 382 14.37 -19.88 50.51
C ALA A 382 14.62 -18.72 49.53
N PHE A 383 14.17 -18.86 48.29
CA PHE A 383 13.93 -17.71 47.44
C PHE A 383 12.69 -17.05 48.01
N ASP A 384 12.93 -15.93 48.68
CA ASP A 384 11.91 -15.03 49.18
C ASP A 384 10.95 -14.71 48.01
N THR A 385 9.71 -15.18 48.11
CA THR A 385 8.67 -15.02 47.09
C THR A 385 8.03 -13.63 47.10
N SER A 386 8.75 -12.61 47.58
CA SER A 386 8.25 -11.23 47.67
C SER A 386 8.17 -10.52 46.32
N LEU A 387 8.60 -11.12 45.20
CA LEU A 387 8.36 -10.59 43.85
C LEU A 387 7.17 -11.27 43.16
N SER A 388 5.98 -11.07 43.73
CA SER A 388 4.73 -11.19 42.97
C SER A 388 3.67 -10.23 43.53
N ARG A 389 3.94 -8.93 43.40
CA ARG A 389 2.97 -7.87 43.16
C ARG A 389 3.72 -6.64 42.65
N GLY A 390 3.56 -6.35 41.36
CA GLY A 390 4.23 -5.30 40.61
C GLY A 390 4.26 -5.69 39.15
#